data_AF-A0A2G1Y790-F1
#
_entry.id   AF-A0A2G1Y790-F1
#
_cell.length_a   1.000
_cell.length_b   1.000
_cell.length_c   1.000
_cell.angle_alpha   90.00
_cell.angle_beta   90.00
_cell.angle_gamma   90.00
#
_symmetry.space_group_name_H-M   'P 1'
#
loop_
_entity.id
_entity.type
_entity.pdbx_description
1 polymer ?
#
loop_
_entity_poly.entity_id
_entity_poly.type
_entity_poly.pdbx_seq_one_letter_code
_entity_poly.pdbx_strand_id
1 'polypeptide(L)' 'FGWVDFDPTNNQIPGNQHLVTGWGRDYYDVPPLKGVVYGSGRSKLNVEVDIARIS' A
#
# COMPACT_ATOMS: atom_id res chain seq x y z
N PHE A 1 10.79 21.43 2.16
CA PHE A 1 9.54 20.84 1.62
C PHE A 1 9.61 19.33 1.80
N GLY A 2 8.47 18.69 2.07
CA GLY A 2 8.36 17.25 2.39
C GLY A 2 7.43 16.50 1.43
N TRP A 3 7.00 15.29 1.82
CA TRP A 3 6.04 14.47 1.07
C TRP A 3 4.62 15.05 1.09
N VAL A 4 3.89 14.85 0.00
CA VAL A 4 2.47 15.19 -0.14
C VAL A 4 1.75 14.01 -0.77
N ASP A 5 0.69 13.54 -0.13
CA ASP A 5 -0.06 12.38 -0.58
C ASP A 5 -1.16 12.75 -1.57
N PHE A 6 -1.38 11.87 -2.56
CA PHE A 6 -2.39 12.05 -3.60
C PHE A 6 -3.08 10.72 -3.92
N ASP A 7 -4.40 10.75 -4.12
CA ASP A 7 -5.20 9.63 -4.63
C ASP A 7 -5.78 10.01 -6.00
N PRO A 8 -5.04 9.79 -7.10
CA PRO A 8 -5.51 10.11 -8.45
C PRO A 8 -6.62 9.16 -8.92
N THR A 9 -6.76 7.96 -8.33
CA THR A 9 -7.81 6.99 -8.69
C THR A 9 -9.19 7.57 -8.38
N ASN A 10 -9.31 8.30 -7.28
CA ASN A 10 -10.56 8.92 -6.84
C ASN A 10 -10.56 10.46 -6.94
N ASN A 11 -9.54 11.06 -7.56
CA ASN A 11 -9.38 12.50 -7.72
C ASN A 11 -9.51 13.28 -6.39
N GLN A 12 -8.80 12.82 -5.35
CA GLN A 12 -8.89 13.40 -4.01
C GLN A 12 -7.56 13.39 -3.26
N ILE A 13 -7.51 14.13 -2.15
CA ILE A 13 -6.45 13.97 -1.13
C ILE A 13 -6.84 12.80 -0.23
N PRO A 14 -5.92 11.87 0.08
CA PRO A 14 -6.17 10.77 1.00
C PRO A 14 -6.74 11.24 2.34
N GLY A 15 -7.74 10.51 2.84
CA GLY A 15 -8.44 10.82 4.09
C GLY A 15 -8.29 9.72 5.14
N ASN A 16 -9.20 9.67 6.11
CA ASN A 16 -9.17 8.71 7.23
C ASN A 16 -9.33 7.24 6.82
N GLN A 17 -9.56 6.95 5.54
CA GLN A 17 -9.72 5.60 4.98
C GLN A 17 -8.47 5.13 4.23
N HIS A 18 -7.43 5.97 4.14
CA HIS A 18 -6.16 5.63 3.48
C HIS A 18 -5.09 5.37 4.54
N LEU A 19 -4.39 4.24 4.41
CA LEU A 19 -3.30 3.86 5.30
C LEU A 19 -1.98 3.92 4.53
N VAL A 20 -0.99 4.62 5.08
CA VAL A 20 0.38 4.59 4.55
C VAL A 20 1.00 3.23 4.91
N THR A 21 1.27 2.40 3.91
CA THR A 21 1.92 1.09 4.07
C THR A 21 3.42 1.12 3.77
N GLY A 22 3.92 2.16 3.11
CA GLY A 22 5.33 2.40 2.81
C GLY A 22 5.54 3.79 2.19
N TRP A 23 6.76 4.31 2.26
CA TRP A 23 7.18 5.56 1.59
C TRP A 23 8.42 5.32 0.73
N GLY A 24 8.66 6.11 -0.32
CA GLY A 24 9.82 5.92 -1.19
C GLY A 24 9.81 6.90 -2.35
N ARG A 25 10.94 7.03 -3.06
CA ARG A 25 11.05 7.90 -4.25
C ARG A 25 10.18 7.39 -5.39
N ASP A 26 10.07 6.07 -5.48
CA ASP A 26 9.25 5.37 -6.46
C ASP A 26 8.82 3.99 -5.92
N TYR A 27 8.10 3.25 -6.75
CA TYR A 27 7.59 1.92 -6.44
C TYR A 27 8.69 0.91 -6.04
N TYR A 28 9.91 1.02 -6.56
CA TYR A 28 11.00 0.07 -6.30
C TYR A 28 11.62 0.21 -4.92
N ASP A 29 11.41 1.34 -4.25
CA ASP A 29 11.83 1.54 -2.86
C ASP A 29 10.90 0.77 -1.88
N VAL A 30 9.63 0.52 -2.24
CA VAL A 30 8.61 -0.14 -1.38
C VAL A 30 7.70 -1.15 -2.08
N PRO A 31 8.24 -2.12 -2.86
CA PRO A 31 7.40 -3.13 -3.47
C PRO A 31 6.84 -4.08 -2.37
N PRO A 32 5.56 -4.47 -2.43
CA PRO A 32 4.97 -5.42 -1.47
C PRO A 32 5.64 -6.80 -1.52
N LEU A 33 6.32 -7.13 -2.62
CA LEU A 33 7.15 -8.31 -2.80
C LEU A 33 8.39 -7.96 -3.64
N LYS A 34 9.58 -8.33 -3.18
CA LYS A 34 10.86 -8.10 -3.88
C LYS A 34 11.62 -9.42 -4.05
N GLY A 35 12.28 -9.58 -5.20
CA GLY A 35 13.13 -10.73 -5.50
C GLY A 35 12.40 -11.89 -6.19
N VAL A 36 13.04 -13.06 -6.23
CA VAL A 36 12.51 -14.27 -6.87
C VAL A 36 12.15 -15.29 -5.79
N VAL A 37 10.89 -15.72 -5.78
CA VAL A 37 10.39 -16.77 -4.88
C VAL A 37 10.39 -18.10 -5.64
N TYR A 38 11.23 -19.04 -5.23
CA TYR A 38 11.23 -20.41 -5.75
C TYR A 38 10.31 -21.29 -4.89
N GLY A 39 9.27 -21.84 -5.49
CA GLY A 39 8.37 -22.77 -4.82
C GLY A 39 7.48 -23.51 -5.81
N SER A 40 7.15 -24.77 -5.54
CA SER A 40 6.19 -25.55 -6.31
C SER A 40 4.79 -25.41 -5.71
N GLY A 41 3.79 -25.06 -6.51
CA GLY A 41 2.39 -24.97 -6.07
C GLY A 41 1.70 -23.67 -6.49
N ARG A 42 0.46 -23.47 -6.00
CA ARG A 42 -0.30 -22.24 -6.26
C ARG A 42 0.01 -21.17 -5.21
N SER A 43 0.27 -19.94 -5.66
CA SER A 43 0.36 -18.77 -4.79
C SER A 43 -1.02 -18.10 -4.67
N LYS A 44 -1.38 -17.63 -3.48
CA LYS A 44 -2.58 -16.83 -3.22
C LYS A 44 -2.17 -15.61 -2.39
N LEU A 45 -2.64 -14.44 -2.80
CA LEU A 45 -2.50 -13.20 -2.04
C LEU A 45 -3.89 -12.79 -1.55
N ASN A 46 -4.06 -12.71 -0.25
CA ASN A 46 -5.25 -12.16 0.38
C ASN A 46 -4.85 -10.86 1.08
N VAL A 47 -5.57 -9.78 0.82
CA VAL A 47 -5.35 -8.48 1.45
C VAL A 47 -6.69 -8.00 1.99
N GLU A 48 -6.72 -7.63 3.26
CA GLU A 48 -7.91 -7.15 3.95
C GLU A 48 -7.50 -6.02 4.90
N VAL A 49 -8.37 -5.03 5.05
CA VAL A 49 -8.16 -3.86 5.92
C VAL A 49 -9.46 -3.64 6.68
N ASP A 50 -9.36 -3.56 8.01
CA ASP A 50 -10.46 -3.18 8.90
C ASP A 50 -10.13 -1.87 9.61
N ILE A 51 -11.07 -0.92 9.60
CA ILE A 51 -10.91 0.42 10.18
C ILE A 51 -12.07 0.65 11.14
N ALA A 52 -11.76 0.68 12.43
CA ALA A 52 -12.70 1.02 13.48
C ALA A 52 -12.38 2.41 14.06
N ARG A 53 -13.42 3.26 14.20
CA ARG A 53 -13.29 4.49 14.98
C ARG A 53 -13.24 4.12 16.46
N ILE A 54 -12.20 4.55 17.17
CA ILE A 54 -12.16 4.47 18.62
C ILE A 54 -12.80 5.73 19.19
N SER A 55 -13.82 5.54 20.04
CA SER A 55 -14.54 6.59 20.78
C SER A 55 -13.87 6.89 22.12
#